data_AF-A0A6H5L7G0-F1
#
_entry.id   AF-A0A6H5L7G0-F1
#
_cell.length_a   1.000
_cell.length_b   1.000
_cell.length_c   1.000
_cell.angle_alpha   90.00
_cell.angle_beta   90.00
_cell.angle_gamma   90.00
#
_symmetry.space_group_name_H-M   'P 1'
#
loop_
_entity.id
_entity.type
_entity.pdbx_description
1 polymer ?
#
loop_
_entity_poly.entity_id
_entity_poly.type
_entity_poly.pdbx_seq_one_letter_code
_entity_poly.pdbx_strand_id
1 'polypeptide(L)'
;MTALFDSAGYSEAGVWRRRLWAMALLKLLPSANSGVIKNLDQIVNICVDVLTEEREDGGKRLKESLAQPPVGEPDSASASEPNLLQSRLLEALQADVAVTTDLKGLVRASMDALRATLGDQGWQVAVETVEPVVLRELQRMVA
;
A
#
# COMPACT_ATOMS: atom_id res chain seq x y z
N MET A 1 14.35 -3.65 -3.87
CA MET A 1 13.13 -3.35 -3.08
C MET A 1 11.94 -4.08 -3.68
N THR A 2 11.73 -3.96 -4.99
CA THR A 2 10.74 -4.69 -5.80
C THR A 2 10.76 -6.21 -5.62
N ALA A 3 11.93 -6.87 -5.69
CA ALA A 3 12.00 -8.34 -5.49
C ALA A 3 11.49 -8.82 -4.12
N LEU A 4 11.68 -8.03 -3.05
CA LEU A 4 11.14 -8.33 -1.71
C LEU A 4 9.63 -8.08 -1.65
N PHE A 5 9.16 -6.99 -2.28
CA PHE A 5 7.74 -6.67 -2.42
C PHE A 5 6.98 -7.76 -3.20
N ASP A 6 7.57 -8.29 -4.26
CA ASP A 6 7.01 -9.40 -5.02
C ASP A 6 7.01 -10.68 -4.19
N SER A 7 8.14 -11.06 -3.59
CA SER A 7 8.22 -12.29 -2.79
C SER A 7 7.29 -12.32 -1.57
N ALA A 8 7.04 -11.17 -0.94
CA ALA A 8 6.14 -11.04 0.21
C ALA A 8 4.66 -10.87 -0.19
N GLY A 9 4.41 -10.52 -1.46
CA GLY A 9 3.12 -10.10 -1.98
C GLY A 9 2.30 -11.19 -2.70
N TYR A 10 2.91 -12.30 -3.15
CA TYR A 10 2.19 -13.39 -3.83
C TYR A 10 1.61 -14.44 -2.84
N SER A 11 0.87 -14.00 -1.82
CA SER A 11 0.05 -14.89 -0.96
C SER A 11 -1.41 -14.44 -0.97
N GLU A 12 -2.36 -15.24 -0.47
CA GLU A 12 -3.78 -14.84 -0.39
C GLU A 12 -3.99 -13.61 0.52
N ALA A 13 -3.12 -13.40 1.52
CA ALA A 13 -3.04 -12.18 2.34
C ALA A 13 -2.16 -11.06 1.72
N GLY A 14 -1.70 -11.28 0.49
CA GLY A 14 -0.69 -10.48 -0.19
C GLY A 14 -1.14 -9.09 -0.55
N VAL A 15 -2.40 -8.91 -0.94
CA VAL A 15 -2.96 -7.61 -1.32
C VAL A 15 -3.00 -6.63 -0.14
N TRP A 16 -3.45 -7.09 1.03
CA TRP A 16 -3.43 -6.26 2.25
C TRP A 16 -2.00 -5.84 2.65
N ARG A 17 -1.04 -6.78 2.61
CA ARG A 17 0.36 -6.47 2.92
C ARG A 17 1.00 -5.54 1.90
N ARG A 18 0.76 -5.76 0.60
CA ARG A 18 1.27 -4.91 -0.49
C ARG A 18 0.74 -3.49 -0.35
N ARG A 19 -0.55 -3.34 -0.05
CA ARG A 19 -1.17 -2.03 0.23
C ARG A 19 -0.53 -1.36 1.45
N LEU A 20 -0.39 -2.06 2.56
CA LEU A 20 0.24 -1.52 3.77
C LEU A 20 1.70 -1.08 3.51
N TRP A 21 2.46 -1.88 2.75
CA TRP A 21 3.83 -1.54 2.35
C TRP A 21 3.89 -0.30 1.46
N ALA A 22 3.02 -0.21 0.46
CA ALA A 22 2.92 0.98 -0.39
C ALA A 22 2.61 2.23 0.45
N MET A 23 1.65 2.13 1.38
CA MET A 23 1.30 3.23 2.29
C MET A 23 2.47 3.65 3.19
N ALA A 24 3.22 2.69 3.73
CA ALA A 24 4.41 2.97 4.53
C ALA A 24 5.49 3.70 3.70
N LEU A 25 5.75 3.25 2.46
CA LEU A 25 6.69 3.90 1.55
C LEU A 25 6.25 5.33 1.19
N LEU A 26 4.96 5.54 0.93
CA LEU A 26 4.40 6.87 0.67
C LEU A 26 4.58 7.81 1.87
N LYS A 27 4.41 7.32 3.10
CA LYS A 27 4.66 8.12 4.31
C LYS A 27 6.14 8.46 4.52
N LEU A 28 7.05 7.70 3.92
CA LEU A 28 8.49 8.00 3.94
C LEU A 28 8.90 9.03 2.87
N LEU A 29 8.14 9.19 1.79
CA LEU A 29 8.44 10.15 0.72
C LEU A 29 8.72 11.57 1.23
N PRO A 30 7.88 12.19 2.08
CA PRO A 30 8.06 13.59 2.48
C PRO A 30 9.35 13.87 3.25
N SER A 31 10.01 12.83 3.78
CA SER A 31 11.31 12.98 4.45
C SER A 31 12.42 13.43 3.49
N ALA A 32 12.23 13.26 2.18
CA ALA A 32 13.18 13.64 1.13
C ALA A 32 14.63 13.16 1.38
N ASN A 33 14.79 12.06 2.12
CA ASN A 33 16.10 11.47 2.36
C ASN A 33 16.71 11.02 1.02
N SER A 34 18.01 11.15 0.86
CA SER A 34 18.71 10.79 -0.38
C SER A 34 18.44 9.35 -0.83
N GLY A 35 18.30 8.42 0.12
CA GLY A 35 17.91 7.04 -0.17
C GLY A 35 16.47 6.87 -0.67
N VAL A 36 15.55 7.72 -0.24
CA VAL A 36 14.15 7.72 -0.68
C VAL A 36 14.04 8.28 -2.09
N ILE A 37 14.70 9.40 -2.37
CA ILE A 37 14.75 10.02 -3.71
C ILE A 37 15.40 9.06 -4.71
N LYS A 38 16.50 8.41 -4.35
CA LYS A 38 17.20 7.44 -5.21
C LYS A 38 16.32 6.26 -5.62
N ASN A 39 15.33 5.89 -4.79
CA ASN A 39 14.43 4.78 -5.05
C ASN A 39 13.01 5.26 -5.42
N LEU A 40 12.83 6.54 -5.76
CA LEU A 40 11.52 7.11 -6.06
C LEU A 40 10.79 6.36 -7.17
N ASP A 41 11.51 6.01 -8.24
CA ASP A 41 10.98 5.21 -9.35
C ASP A 41 10.40 3.86 -8.89
N GLN A 42 11.12 3.15 -8.01
CA GLN A 42 10.65 1.88 -7.46
C GLN A 42 9.43 2.07 -6.56
N ILE A 43 9.39 3.15 -5.77
CA ILE A 43 8.24 3.46 -4.90
C ILE A 43 7.01 3.79 -5.75
N VAL A 44 7.18 4.58 -6.81
CA VAL A 44 6.12 4.95 -7.76
C VAL A 44 5.60 3.71 -8.48
N ASN A 45 6.48 2.85 -8.98
CA ASN A 45 6.10 1.56 -9.60
C ASN A 45 5.25 0.70 -8.67
N ILE A 46 5.69 0.52 -7.42
CA ILE A 46 4.93 -0.23 -6.40
C ILE A 46 3.53 0.39 -6.19
N CYS A 47 3.42 1.72 -6.17
CA CYS A 47 2.12 2.38 -6.02
C CYS A 47 1.21 2.15 -7.23
N VAL A 48 1.74 2.22 -8.44
CA VAL A 48 0.98 1.93 -9.68
C VAL A 48 0.50 0.49 -9.69
N ASP A 49 1.36 -0.47 -9.33
CA ASP A 49 1.02 -1.89 -9.27
C ASP A 49 -0.13 -2.14 -8.29
N VAL A 50 -0.04 -1.61 -7.06
CA VAL A 50 -1.10 -1.78 -6.05
C VAL A 50 -2.40 -1.11 -6.49
N LEU A 51 -2.34 0.11 -7.06
CA LEU A 51 -3.52 0.80 -7.56
C LEU A 51 -4.17 0.06 -8.74
N THR A 52 -3.38 -0.63 -9.56
CA THR A 52 -3.87 -1.41 -10.71
C THR A 52 -4.56 -2.67 -10.23
N GLU A 53 -3.91 -3.39 -9.32
CA GLU A 53 -4.47 -4.57 -8.65
C GLU A 53 -5.81 -4.24 -7.95
N GLU A 54 -5.89 -3.11 -7.24
CA GLU A 54 -7.13 -2.66 -6.60
C GLU A 54 -8.24 -2.29 -7.58
N ARG A 55 -7.88 -1.70 -8.73
CA ARG A 55 -8.83 -1.31 -9.78
C ARG A 55 -9.37 -2.53 -10.52
N GLU A 56 -8.52 -3.52 -10.81
CA GLU A 56 -8.90 -4.73 -11.54
C GLU A 56 -9.81 -5.64 -10.72
N ASP A 57 -9.53 -5.79 -9.41
CA ASP A 57 -10.35 -6.62 -8.52
C ASP A 57 -11.48 -5.84 -7.81
N GLY A 58 -11.59 -4.52 -8.03
CA GLY A 58 -12.60 -3.67 -7.38
C GLY A 58 -12.52 -3.69 -5.84
N GLY A 59 -11.33 -3.93 -5.28
CA GLY A 59 -11.11 -4.11 -3.84
C GLY A 59 -11.66 -5.42 -3.25
N LYS A 60 -12.12 -6.36 -4.08
CA LYS A 60 -12.70 -7.64 -3.64
C LYS A 60 -11.66 -8.52 -2.93
N ARG A 61 -10.46 -8.65 -3.49
CA ARG A 61 -9.36 -9.39 -2.86
C ARG A 61 -8.89 -8.80 -1.54
N LEU A 62 -8.94 -7.47 -1.39
CA LEU A 62 -8.62 -6.83 -0.11
C LEU A 62 -9.63 -7.26 0.97
N LYS A 63 -10.93 -7.31 0.63
CA LYS A 63 -11.98 -7.79 1.53
C LYS A 63 -11.86 -9.29 1.83
N GLU A 64 -11.52 -10.09 0.82
CA GLU A 64 -11.32 -11.55 0.97
C GLU A 64 -10.09 -11.86 1.84
N SER A 65 -8.99 -11.10 1.68
CA SER A 65 -7.79 -11.19 2.52
C SER A 65 -8.05 -10.89 4.01
N LEU A 66 -9.09 -10.12 4.34
CA LEU A 66 -9.46 -9.77 5.72
C LEU A 66 -10.45 -10.78 6.32
N ALA A 67 -11.11 -11.57 5.48
CA ALA A 67 -12.08 -12.58 5.88
C ALA A 67 -11.42 -13.92 6.25
N GLN A 68 -10.11 -14.07 6.00
CA GLN A 68 -9.40 -15.30 6.37
C GLN A 68 -8.97 -15.25 7.84
N PRO A 69 -9.21 -16.33 8.62
CA PRO A 69 -8.72 -16.43 9.97
C PRO A 69 -7.17 -16.43 9.97
N PRO A 70 -6.53 -15.85 10.99
CA PRO A 70 -5.08 -15.85 11.10
C PRO A 70 -4.57 -17.30 11.10
N VAL A 71 -3.73 -17.63 10.13
CA VAL A 71 -3.06 -18.93 10.05
C VAL A 71 -2.09 -19.03 11.23
N GLY A 72 -2.50 -19.72 12.30
CA GLY A 72 -1.63 -19.90 13.46
C GLY A 72 -2.22 -20.51 14.74
N GLU A 73 -3.54 -20.64 14.92
CA GLU A 73 -4.07 -21.22 16.17
C GLU A 73 -4.37 -22.73 16.03
N PRO A 74 -3.73 -23.60 16.83
CA PRO A 74 -4.04 -25.02 16.83
C PRO A 74 -5.43 -25.24 17.42
N ASP A 75 -6.24 -26.05 16.73
CA ASP A 75 -7.54 -26.57 17.16
C ASP A 75 -7.47 -27.10 18.60
N SER A 76 -7.78 -26.26 19.58
CA SER A 76 -7.91 -26.70 20.97
C SER A 76 -8.92 -25.84 21.74
N ALA A 77 -10.15 -26.38 21.78
CA ALA A 77 -11.08 -26.33 22.92
C ALA A 77 -11.72 -24.98 23.31
N SER A 78 -12.92 -24.72 22.80
CA SER A 78 -14.21 -24.62 23.55
C SER A 78 -15.24 -23.85 22.71
N ALA A 79 -16.46 -24.37 22.59
CA ALA A 79 -17.40 -24.01 21.51
C ALA A 79 -18.20 -22.71 21.70
N SER A 80 -17.92 -21.88 22.71
CA SER A 80 -18.74 -20.70 23.05
C SER A 80 -18.02 -19.33 23.01
N GLU A 81 -16.70 -19.28 23.15
CA GLU A 81 -15.90 -18.05 23.02
C GLU A 81 -15.30 -17.73 21.62
N PRO A 82 -15.17 -18.66 20.64
CA PRO A 82 -14.42 -18.38 19.41
C PRO A 82 -15.15 -17.37 18.51
N ASN A 83 -16.49 -17.35 18.54
CA ASN A 83 -17.28 -16.43 17.72
C ASN A 83 -17.09 -14.96 18.11
N LEU A 84 -16.84 -14.68 19.40
CA LEU A 84 -16.75 -13.30 19.92
C LEU A 84 -15.33 -12.72 19.75
N LEU A 85 -14.30 -13.56 19.86
CA LEU A 85 -12.92 -13.16 19.53
C LEU A 85 -12.76 -12.99 18.03
N GLN A 86 -13.33 -13.88 17.22
CA GLN A 86 -13.30 -13.77 15.76
C GLN A 86 -14.07 -12.54 15.26
N SER A 87 -15.22 -12.20 15.86
CA SER A 87 -15.96 -10.98 15.50
C SER A 87 -15.18 -9.72 15.86
N ARG A 88 -14.54 -9.67 17.04
CA ARG A 88 -13.68 -8.54 17.45
C ARG A 88 -12.44 -8.40 16.58
N LEU A 89 -11.83 -9.52 16.18
CA LEU A 89 -10.70 -9.51 15.26
C LEU A 89 -11.11 -8.99 13.89
N LEU A 90 -12.27 -9.43 13.38
CA LEU A 90 -12.81 -8.95 12.11
C LEU A 90 -13.15 -7.45 12.17
N GLU A 91 -13.73 -6.97 13.27
CA GLU A 91 -13.98 -5.53 13.51
C GLU A 91 -12.66 -4.73 13.51
N ALA A 92 -11.63 -5.24 14.19
CA ALA A 92 -10.31 -4.59 14.22
C ALA A 92 -9.65 -4.56 12.82
N LEU A 93 -9.79 -5.64 12.04
CA LEU A 93 -9.29 -5.73 10.67
C LEU A 93 -10.04 -4.79 9.71
N GLN A 94 -11.35 -4.62 9.88
CA GLN A 94 -12.12 -3.64 9.10
C GLN A 94 -11.77 -2.19 9.47
N ALA A 95 -11.35 -1.95 10.72
CA ALA A 95 -10.85 -0.66 11.17
C ALA A 95 -9.39 -0.40 10.79
N ASP A 96 -8.69 -1.36 10.18
CA ASP A 96 -7.29 -1.24 9.81
C ASP A 96 -7.08 -0.07 8.83
N VAL A 97 -5.94 0.60 8.98
CA VAL A 97 -5.55 1.78 8.19
C VAL A 97 -5.44 1.42 6.70
N ALA A 98 -5.02 0.21 6.37
CA ALA A 98 -4.98 -0.28 4.99
C ALA A 98 -6.39 -0.35 4.38
N VAL A 99 -7.44 -0.56 5.17
CA VAL A 99 -8.82 -0.71 4.67
C VAL A 99 -9.52 0.64 4.58
N THR A 100 -9.33 1.46 5.60
CA THR A 100 -10.07 2.73 5.77
C THR A 100 -9.46 3.90 5.01
N THR A 101 -8.16 3.85 4.70
CA THR A 101 -7.48 4.97 4.04
C THR A 101 -7.72 4.96 2.54
N ASP A 102 -8.07 6.09 1.95
CA ASP A 102 -8.04 6.26 0.50
C ASP A 102 -6.59 6.32 -0.02
N LEU A 103 -6.15 5.26 -0.71
CA LEU A 103 -4.80 5.17 -1.24
C LEU A 103 -4.52 6.24 -2.30
N LYS A 104 -5.50 6.59 -3.14
CA LYS A 104 -5.31 7.61 -4.18
C LYS A 104 -5.08 8.98 -3.57
N GLY A 105 -5.93 9.38 -2.62
CA GLY A 105 -5.75 10.61 -1.85
C GLY A 105 -4.41 10.64 -1.11
N LEU A 106 -3.99 9.50 -0.53
CA LEU A 106 -2.70 9.41 0.15
C LEU A 106 -1.52 9.58 -0.81
N VAL A 107 -1.54 8.95 -1.98
CA VAL A 107 -0.51 9.12 -3.02
C VAL A 107 -0.40 10.58 -3.41
N ARG A 108 -1.53 11.23 -3.72
CA ARG A 108 -1.56 12.65 -4.10
C ARG A 108 -0.94 13.54 -3.01
N ALA A 109 -1.43 13.39 -1.77
CA ALA A 109 -0.93 14.16 -0.64
C ALA A 109 0.56 13.93 -0.38
N SER A 110 1.06 12.70 -0.57
CA SER A 110 2.46 12.36 -0.35
C SER A 110 3.37 12.95 -1.44
N MET A 111 2.92 12.96 -2.70
CA MET A 111 3.63 13.60 -3.81
C MET A 111 3.66 15.12 -3.66
N ASP A 112 2.55 15.74 -3.28
CA ASP A 112 2.48 17.17 -3.02
C ASP A 112 3.40 17.57 -1.85
N ALA A 113 3.43 16.77 -0.78
CA ALA A 113 4.33 16.97 0.34
C ALA A 113 5.80 16.81 -0.06
N LEU A 114 6.14 15.81 -0.87
CA LEU A 114 7.50 15.65 -1.40
C LEU A 114 7.93 16.84 -2.26
N ARG A 115 7.04 17.35 -3.13
CA ARG A 115 7.28 18.56 -3.92
C ARG A 115 7.51 19.77 -3.02
N ALA A 116 6.73 19.93 -1.96
CA ALA A 116 6.90 21.01 -1.00
C ALA A 116 8.26 20.93 -0.27
N THR A 117 8.71 19.72 0.09
CA THR A 117 10.01 19.53 0.76
C THR A 117 11.19 19.78 -0.19
N LEU A 118 11.12 19.33 -1.44
CA LEU A 118 12.21 19.44 -2.41
C LEU A 118 12.29 20.81 -3.10
N GLY A 119 11.19 21.57 -3.10
CA GLY A 119 11.00 22.74 -3.95
C GLY A 119 10.88 22.37 -5.43
N ASP A 120 10.52 23.35 -6.28
CA ASP A 120 10.23 23.08 -7.69
C ASP A 120 11.44 22.53 -8.46
N GLN A 121 12.67 23.02 -8.19
CA GLN A 121 13.87 22.52 -8.87
C GLN A 121 14.22 21.09 -8.45
N GLY A 122 14.18 20.78 -7.15
CA GLY A 122 14.45 19.43 -6.65
C GLY A 122 13.38 18.44 -7.09
N TRP A 123 12.13 18.90 -7.19
CA TRP A 123 11.03 18.11 -7.73
C TRP A 123 11.22 17.74 -9.20
N GLN A 124 11.63 18.68 -10.06
CA GLN A 124 11.91 18.36 -11.47
C GLN A 124 12.99 17.29 -11.61
N VAL A 125 14.09 17.42 -10.86
CA VAL A 125 15.17 16.43 -10.86
C VAL A 125 14.67 15.07 -10.36
N ALA A 126 13.86 15.04 -9.30
CA ALA A 126 13.28 13.80 -8.78
C ALA A 126 12.33 13.14 -9.79
N VAL A 127 11.49 13.92 -10.46
CA VAL A 127 10.58 13.45 -11.50
C VAL A 127 11.32 12.87 -12.71
N GLU A 128 12.45 13.45 -13.09
CA GLU A 128 13.31 12.94 -14.18
C GLU A 128 13.91 11.56 -13.86
N THR A 129 14.03 11.18 -12.59
CA THR A 129 14.51 9.84 -12.20
C THR A 129 13.45 8.75 -12.34
N VAL A 130 12.17 9.12 -12.46
CA VAL A 130 11.04 8.19 -12.57
C VAL A 130 10.74 7.94 -14.04
N GLU A 131 10.43 6.70 -14.40
CA GLU A 131 10.08 6.37 -15.77
C GLU A 131 8.82 7.16 -16.23
N PRO A 132 8.87 7.91 -17.35
CA PRO A 132 7.77 8.77 -17.79
C PRO A 132 6.45 8.05 -18.09
N VAL A 133 6.52 6.76 -18.42
CA VAL A 133 5.32 5.93 -18.66
C VAL A 133 4.62 5.66 -17.34
N VAL A 134 5.37 5.24 -16.32
CA VAL A 134 4.86 4.91 -14.97
C VAL A 134 4.31 6.16 -14.30
N LEU A 135 5.00 7.30 -14.43
CA LEU A 135 4.53 8.56 -13.85
C LEU A 135 3.19 9.01 -14.46
N ARG A 136 3.03 8.91 -15.79
CA ARG A 136 1.77 9.23 -16.45
C ARG A 136 0.65 8.29 -16.02
N GLU A 137 0.96 7.01 -15.85
CA GLU A 137 0.01 6.03 -15.36
C GLU A 137 -0.44 6.37 -13.94
N LEU A 138 0.49 6.65 -13.03
CA LEU A 138 0.18 7.11 -11.67
C LEU A 138 -0.73 8.34 -11.70
N GLN A 139 -0.39 9.36 -12.50
CA GLN A 139 -1.21 10.56 -12.64
C GLN A 139 -2.61 10.24 -13.14
N ARG A 140 -2.76 9.35 -14.12
CA ARG A 140 -4.06 8.90 -14.64
C ARG A 140 -4.92 8.20 -13.59
N MET A 141 -4.29 7.41 -12.73
CA MET A 141 -5.00 6.63 -11.70
C MET A 141 -5.43 7.48 -10.51
N VAL A 142 -4.60 8.47 -10.18
CA VAL A 142 -4.74 9.32 -9.01
C VAL A 142 -5.50 10.61 -9.33
N ALA A 143 -5.67 10.99 -10.61
CA ALA A 143 -6.48 12.13 -11.07
C ALA A 143 -7.94 12.06 -10.60
#